data_AF-A0A1V4MFK5-F1
#
_entry.id   AF-A0A1V4MFK5-F1
#
_cell.length_a   1.000
_cell.length_b   1.000
_cell.length_c   1.000
_cell.angle_alpha   90.00
_cell.angle_beta   90.00
_cell.angle_gamma   90.00
#
_symmetry.space_group_name_H-M   'P 1'
#
loop_
_entity.id
_entity.type
_entity.pdbx_description
1 polymer ?
#
loop_
_entity_poly.entity_id
_entity_poly.type
_entity_poly.pdbx_seq_one_letter_code
_entity_poly.pdbx_strand_id
1 'polypeptide(L)'
;MVKKFLLAIVGVSLLIGCAQMLEHRSNLVKVPEVAPGAEYLGTESCLECHEDHANDKYNVHMRIAQFEVCGYHIGCEGCHGPGSAHVDAGGDPEMILRFGEGGLECGEVGAVCTTCHQDGALMSWAGSAHQEDDVSCLQCHSIHYNKEKTLLRNTDQFELCGQCHQDIKSKGYLMSRHPVREGKMGCTDCHSPHGTDNLVSGMLKTDERLNDLCLKCHTRYQGPFVFEHEPVIEDCTFCHDAHGTVANNLLVQNEPFLCLQCHEAHFHSTRYSGQPRGSYPPGVIDPNTGQTVGGDQLAGEHSWQRGFLTQCTSCHQNVHGSDLPSQSVSGQGMTLTR
;
A
#
# COMPACT_ATOMS: atom_id res chain seq x y z
N MET A 1 -14.68 0.56 47.89
CA MET A 1 -13.65 -0.50 47.69
C MET A 1 -13.65 -1.06 46.27
N VAL A 2 -14.81 -1.39 45.68
CA VAL A 2 -14.93 -2.00 44.33
C VAL A 2 -14.25 -1.19 43.20
N LYS A 3 -14.36 0.14 43.18
CA LYS A 3 -13.68 1.00 42.18
C LYS A 3 -12.14 0.90 42.20
N LYS A 4 -11.54 0.80 43.38
CA LYS A 4 -10.07 0.68 43.52
C LYS A 4 -9.58 -0.70 43.10
N PHE A 5 -10.40 -1.72 43.31
CA PHE A 5 -10.12 -3.09 42.89
C PHE A 5 -10.23 -3.25 41.36
N LEU A 6 -11.25 -2.65 40.73
CA LEU A 6 -11.40 -2.60 39.27
C LEU A 6 -10.24 -1.84 38.59
N LEU A 7 -9.82 -0.70 39.13
CA LEU A 7 -8.66 0.04 38.62
C LEU A 7 -7.36 -0.74 38.75
N ALA A 8 -7.18 -1.50 39.83
CA ALA A 8 -6.02 -2.38 40.01
C ALA A 8 -6.02 -3.55 39.01
N ILE A 9 -7.18 -4.15 38.74
CA ILE A 9 -7.31 -5.23 37.74
C ILE A 9 -7.00 -4.71 36.34
N VAL A 10 -7.54 -3.54 35.94
CA VAL A 10 -7.25 -2.94 34.63
C VAL A 10 -5.76 -2.58 34.52
N GLY A 11 -5.15 -2.03 35.58
CA GLY A 11 -3.72 -1.73 35.61
C GLY A 11 -2.84 -2.98 35.46
N VAL A 12 -3.19 -4.08 36.15
CA VAL A 12 -2.46 -5.36 36.04
C VAL A 12 -2.65 -5.98 34.65
N SER A 13 -3.86 -5.96 34.08
CA SER A 13 -4.10 -6.45 32.72
C SER A 13 -3.33 -5.66 31.65
N LEU A 14 -3.24 -4.33 31.81
CA LEU A 14 -2.47 -3.47 30.89
C LEU A 14 -0.96 -3.78 30.97
N LEU A 15 -0.44 -4.01 32.19
CA LEU A 15 0.97 -4.38 32.39
C LEU A 15 1.30 -5.77 31.84
N ILE A 16 0.40 -6.74 32.01
CA ILE A 16 0.53 -8.07 31.41
C ILE A 16 0.51 -7.96 29.88
N GLY A 17 -0.41 -7.17 29.32
CA GLY A 17 -0.46 -6.91 27.88
C GLY A 17 0.82 -6.29 27.34
N CYS A 18 1.35 -5.26 28.01
CA CYS A 18 2.64 -4.66 27.64
C CYS A 18 3.81 -5.65 27.72
N ALA A 19 3.88 -6.47 28.77
CA ALA A 19 4.93 -7.47 28.92
C ALA A 19 4.87 -8.54 27.82
N GLN A 20 3.67 -9.03 27.51
CA GLN A 20 3.44 -9.99 26.42
C GLN A 20 3.77 -9.39 25.04
N MET A 21 3.46 -8.11 24.81
CA MET A 21 3.83 -7.42 23.57
C MET A 21 5.34 -7.21 23.44
N LEU A 22 6.03 -6.90 24.54
CA LEU A 22 7.49 -6.77 24.58
C LEU A 22 8.18 -8.11 24.30
N GLU A 23 7.70 -9.19 24.92
CA GLU A 23 8.23 -10.55 24.72
C GLU A 23 7.94 -11.05 23.30
N HIS A 24 6.74 -10.77 22.77
CA HIS A 24 6.42 -11.08 21.37
C HIS A 24 7.34 -10.31 20.42
N ARG A 25 7.53 -9.00 20.62
CA ARG A 25 8.45 -8.17 19.81
C ARG A 25 9.91 -8.62 19.90
N SER A 26 10.40 -9.02 21.07
CA SER A 26 11.78 -9.53 21.21
C SER A 26 11.99 -10.87 20.52
N ASN A 27 10.92 -11.65 20.30
CA ASN A 27 10.97 -12.95 19.62
C ASN A 27 10.70 -12.86 18.11
N LEU A 28 10.38 -11.68 17.56
CA LEU A 28 10.14 -11.51 16.12
C LEU A 28 11.41 -11.65 15.28
N VAL A 29 12.59 -11.33 15.85
CA VAL A 29 13.87 -11.39 15.15
C VAL A 29 14.75 -12.44 15.81
N LYS A 30 14.75 -13.66 15.25
CA LYS A 30 15.61 -14.76 15.72
C LYS A 30 16.98 -14.63 15.08
N VAL A 31 17.96 -14.15 15.84
CA VAL A 31 19.36 -14.10 15.39
C VAL A 31 19.87 -15.54 15.29
N PRO A 32 20.43 -15.96 14.15
CA PRO A 32 20.91 -17.33 13.99
C PRO A 32 22.11 -17.63 14.88
N GLU A 33 22.20 -18.88 15.35
CA GLU A 33 23.32 -19.34 16.16
C GLU A 33 24.56 -19.59 15.29
N VAL A 34 25.73 -19.19 15.80
CA VAL A 34 27.03 -19.45 15.17
C VAL A 34 27.79 -20.52 15.98
N ALA A 35 28.67 -21.27 15.32
CA ALA A 35 29.44 -22.33 15.95
C ALA A 35 30.22 -21.81 17.18
N PRO A 36 30.12 -22.47 18.36
CA PRO A 36 30.78 -22.00 19.57
C PRO A 36 32.30 -21.94 19.41
N GLY A 37 32.90 -20.78 19.74
CA GLY A 37 34.35 -20.57 19.64
C GLY A 37 34.87 -20.31 18.23
N ALA A 38 33.98 -20.11 17.24
CA ALA A 38 34.39 -19.70 15.91
C ALA A 38 34.97 -18.27 15.91
N GLU A 39 36.05 -18.09 15.15
CA GLU A 39 36.78 -16.84 14.99
C GLU A 39 36.63 -16.30 13.55
N TYR A 40 36.81 -14.99 13.41
CA TYR A 40 36.79 -14.30 12.12
C TYR A 40 38.14 -14.42 11.41
N LEU A 41 38.14 -14.92 10.18
CA LEU A 41 39.33 -15.18 9.37
C LEU A 41 39.61 -14.10 8.32
N GLY A 42 38.64 -13.23 8.02
CA GLY A 42 38.71 -12.22 6.98
C GLY A 42 38.37 -12.75 5.58
N THR A 43 37.98 -11.81 4.70
CA THR A 43 37.49 -12.12 3.35
C THR A 43 38.53 -12.83 2.47
N GLU A 44 39.82 -12.52 2.61
CA GLU A 44 40.87 -13.12 1.77
C GLU A 44 40.96 -14.64 1.99
N SER A 45 40.86 -15.10 3.23
CA SER A 45 40.86 -16.52 3.59
C SER A 45 39.71 -17.29 2.93
N CYS A 46 38.54 -16.65 2.78
CA CYS A 46 37.39 -17.25 2.12
C CYS A 46 37.61 -17.39 0.60
N LEU A 47 38.28 -16.42 -0.02
CA LEU A 47 38.50 -16.37 -1.47
C LEU A 47 39.55 -17.37 -1.96
N GLU A 48 40.37 -17.94 -1.07
CA GLU A 48 41.30 -19.03 -1.41
C GLU A 48 40.57 -20.30 -1.88
N CYS A 49 39.35 -20.55 -1.37
CA CYS A 49 38.50 -21.68 -1.78
C CYS A 49 37.30 -21.25 -2.64
N HIS A 50 36.79 -20.03 -2.45
CA HIS A 50 35.60 -19.51 -3.13
C HIS A 50 35.94 -18.45 -4.19
N GLU A 51 36.89 -18.76 -5.09
CA GLU A 51 37.34 -17.84 -6.14
C GLU A 51 36.20 -17.32 -7.03
N ASP A 52 35.16 -18.14 -7.23
CA ASP A 52 33.99 -17.77 -8.03
C ASP A 52 33.28 -16.53 -7.47
N HIS A 53 33.29 -16.36 -6.14
CA HIS A 53 32.70 -15.21 -5.44
C HIS A 53 33.57 -13.96 -5.45
N ALA A 54 34.76 -13.97 -6.06
CA ALA A 54 35.63 -12.80 -6.14
C ALA A 54 34.98 -11.59 -6.83
N ASN A 55 33.95 -11.80 -7.65
CA ASN A 55 33.18 -10.73 -8.28
C ASN A 55 32.19 -10.03 -7.33
N ASP A 56 31.91 -10.60 -6.17
CA ASP A 56 31.01 -9.98 -5.19
C ASP A 56 31.61 -8.72 -4.57
N LYS A 57 32.92 -8.49 -4.74
CA LYS A 57 33.59 -7.22 -4.42
C LYS A 57 32.99 -5.98 -5.08
N TYR A 58 32.18 -6.15 -6.13
CA TYR A 58 31.48 -5.06 -6.80
C TYR A 58 30.13 -4.72 -6.15
N ASN A 59 29.61 -5.59 -5.29
CA ASN A 59 28.41 -5.34 -4.48
C ASN A 59 28.67 -4.19 -3.50
N VAL A 60 27.62 -3.41 -3.18
CA VAL A 60 27.69 -2.38 -2.15
C VAL A 60 28.20 -2.93 -0.81
N HIS A 61 27.75 -4.09 -0.36
CA HIS A 61 28.12 -4.68 0.94
C HIS A 61 29.61 -4.99 1.06
N MET A 62 30.26 -5.40 -0.03
CA MET A 62 31.70 -5.69 -0.06
C MET A 62 32.55 -4.43 -0.27
N ARG A 63 31.91 -3.27 -0.50
CA ARG A 63 32.55 -1.96 -0.67
C ARG A 63 32.34 -1.02 0.51
N ILE A 64 31.52 -1.43 1.48
CA ILE A 64 31.30 -0.67 2.72
C ILE A 64 32.62 -0.59 3.47
N ALA A 65 32.97 0.61 3.91
CA ALA A 65 34.12 0.81 4.78
C ALA A 65 33.73 0.59 6.25
N GLN A 66 34.66 0.06 7.05
CA GLN A 66 34.40 -0.30 8.45
C GLN A 66 33.85 0.86 9.31
N PHE A 67 34.20 2.10 8.98
CA PHE A 67 33.74 3.29 9.69
C PHE A 67 32.29 3.69 9.33
N GLU A 68 31.75 3.19 8.23
CA GLU A 68 30.35 3.44 7.81
C GLU A 68 29.38 2.56 8.62
N VAL A 69 29.87 1.42 9.12
CA VAL A 69 29.13 0.45 9.95
C VAL A 69 29.92 0.13 11.22
N CYS A 70 30.24 1.17 12.00
CA CYS A 70 30.98 1.05 13.25
C CYS A 70 30.38 -0.02 14.17
N GLY A 71 31.19 -1.01 14.55
CA GLY A 71 30.78 -2.09 15.46
C GLY A 71 30.26 -3.35 14.77
N TYR A 72 30.12 -3.36 13.44
CA TYR A 72 29.70 -4.53 12.67
C TYR A 72 30.87 -5.14 11.89
N HIS A 73 30.87 -6.46 11.72
CA HIS A 73 31.82 -7.13 10.84
C HIS A 73 31.45 -6.89 9.37
N ILE A 74 32.44 -6.66 8.52
CA ILE A 74 32.27 -6.44 7.07
C ILE A 74 32.97 -7.53 6.26
N GLY A 75 32.61 -7.64 4.98
CA GLY A 75 33.08 -8.71 4.11
C GLY A 75 32.21 -9.97 4.22
N CYS A 76 32.73 -11.12 3.77
CA CYS A 76 31.97 -12.37 3.74
C CYS A 76 31.34 -12.72 5.10
N GLU A 77 32.14 -12.59 6.15
CA GLU A 77 31.77 -12.97 7.52
C GLU A 77 30.79 -11.97 8.18
N GLY A 78 30.55 -10.80 7.57
CA GLY A 78 29.51 -9.87 8.03
C GLY A 78 28.09 -10.42 7.82
N CYS A 79 27.91 -11.30 6.84
CA CYS A 79 26.65 -12.00 6.59
C CYS A 79 26.73 -13.49 6.94
N HIS A 80 27.88 -14.12 6.69
CA HIS A 80 28.07 -15.55 6.89
C HIS A 80 28.52 -15.93 8.31
N GLY A 81 28.81 -14.93 9.17
CA GLY A 81 29.35 -15.16 10.51
C GLY A 81 30.83 -15.59 10.49
N PRO A 82 31.40 -15.88 11.66
CA PRO A 82 32.81 -16.28 11.78
C PRO A 82 33.07 -17.64 11.10
N GLY A 83 34.04 -17.68 10.18
CA GLY A 83 34.27 -18.81 9.30
C GLY A 83 35.24 -19.89 9.81
N SER A 84 35.88 -19.71 10.97
CA SER A 84 36.96 -20.64 11.38
C SER A 84 36.51 -22.09 11.55
N ALA A 85 35.35 -22.32 12.15
CA ALA A 85 34.80 -23.67 12.34
C ALA A 85 34.52 -24.37 11.01
N HIS A 86 34.07 -23.61 10.00
CA HIS A 86 33.87 -24.11 8.64
C HIS A 86 35.17 -24.49 7.96
N VAL A 87 36.20 -23.66 8.08
CA VAL A 87 37.53 -23.94 7.53
C VAL A 87 38.16 -25.16 8.22
N ASP A 88 38.11 -25.24 9.55
CA ASP A 88 38.67 -26.33 10.35
C ASP A 88 37.96 -27.68 10.08
N ALA A 89 36.67 -27.64 9.78
CA ALA A 89 35.88 -28.80 9.37
C ALA A 89 36.08 -29.20 7.89
N GLY A 90 36.99 -28.54 7.17
CA GLY A 90 37.28 -28.85 5.76
C GLY A 90 36.24 -28.33 4.78
N GLY A 91 35.56 -27.23 5.11
CA GLY A 91 34.54 -26.60 4.26
C GLY A 91 33.12 -27.11 4.51
N ASP A 92 32.82 -27.63 5.71
CA ASP A 92 31.48 -28.12 6.05
C ASP A 92 30.45 -26.96 6.08
N PRO A 93 29.44 -26.94 5.20
CA PRO A 93 28.46 -25.85 5.14
C PRO A 93 27.56 -25.74 6.38
N GLU A 94 27.50 -26.76 7.24
CA GLU A 94 26.74 -26.71 8.51
C GLU A 94 27.45 -25.88 9.59
N MET A 95 28.74 -25.58 9.40
CA MET A 95 29.57 -24.84 10.36
C MET A 95 29.63 -23.33 10.08
N ILE A 96 28.81 -22.82 9.15
CA ILE A 96 28.75 -21.41 8.76
C ILE A 96 27.30 -20.99 8.48
N LEU A 97 26.98 -19.70 8.61
CA LEU A 97 25.65 -19.21 8.25
C LEU A 97 25.47 -19.32 6.74
N ARG A 98 24.56 -20.20 6.32
CA ARG A 98 24.25 -20.45 4.91
C ARG A 98 22.88 -19.90 4.55
N PHE A 99 22.81 -19.16 3.46
CA PHE A 99 21.55 -18.67 2.91
C PHE A 99 21.03 -19.62 1.82
N GLY A 100 19.72 -19.91 1.83
CA GLY A 100 19.07 -20.74 0.82
C GLY A 100 18.71 -22.14 1.33
N GLU A 101 18.54 -23.09 0.40
CA GLU A 101 17.96 -24.41 0.69
C GLU A 101 18.79 -25.21 1.70
N GLY A 102 18.17 -25.53 2.85
CA GLY A 102 18.80 -26.26 3.96
C GLY A 102 19.76 -25.41 4.81
N GLY A 103 19.67 -24.08 4.72
CA GLY A 103 20.36 -23.14 5.59
C GLY A 103 19.37 -22.39 6.48
N LEU A 104 19.58 -21.09 6.64
CA LEU A 104 18.74 -20.20 7.44
C LEU A 104 17.30 -20.11 6.94
N GLU A 105 16.36 -20.10 7.88
CA GLU A 105 14.94 -19.83 7.64
C GLU A 105 14.68 -18.35 7.34
N CYS A 106 13.55 -18.01 6.72
CA CYS A 106 13.24 -16.65 6.27
C CYS A 106 13.40 -15.59 7.37
N GLY A 107 12.92 -15.88 8.58
CA GLY A 107 13.06 -14.98 9.73
C GLY A 107 14.50 -14.79 10.20
N GLU A 108 15.33 -15.83 10.12
CA GLU A 108 16.76 -15.77 10.48
C GLU A 108 17.56 -15.02 9.42
N VAL A 109 17.24 -15.19 8.14
CA VAL A 109 17.79 -14.37 7.06
C VAL A 109 17.48 -12.89 7.29
N GLY A 110 16.23 -12.58 7.63
CA GLY A 110 15.81 -11.24 8.01
C GLY A 110 16.65 -10.68 9.17
N ALA A 111 16.85 -11.49 10.22
CA ALA A 111 17.63 -11.11 11.39
C ALA A 111 19.08 -10.73 11.07
N VAL A 112 19.75 -11.49 10.18
CA VAL A 112 21.11 -11.15 9.74
C VAL A 112 21.12 -9.78 9.05
N CYS A 113 20.21 -9.54 8.10
CA CYS A 113 20.14 -8.26 7.40
C CYS A 113 19.82 -7.09 8.36
N THR A 114 18.84 -7.28 9.26
CA THR A 114 18.47 -6.28 10.26
C THR A 114 19.46 -6.17 11.42
N THR A 115 20.60 -6.85 11.39
CA THR A 115 21.70 -6.53 12.30
C THR A 115 22.29 -5.16 11.95
N CYS A 116 22.38 -4.82 10.66
CA CYS A 116 22.84 -3.50 10.20
C CYS A 116 21.68 -2.63 9.67
N HIS A 117 20.71 -3.22 8.98
CA HIS A 117 19.60 -2.51 8.33
C HIS A 117 18.44 -2.21 9.29
N GLN A 118 18.74 -1.50 10.38
CA GLN A 118 17.74 -1.17 11.39
C GLN A 118 17.08 0.18 11.19
N ASP A 119 17.59 1.03 10.29
CA ASP A 119 17.17 2.43 10.16
C ASP A 119 16.54 2.77 8.80
N GLY A 120 15.93 3.96 8.72
CA GLY A 120 15.32 4.53 7.52
C GLY A 120 14.16 3.68 7.01
N ALA A 121 14.21 3.34 5.72
CA ALA A 121 13.13 2.62 5.03
C ALA A 121 12.90 1.18 5.53
N LEU A 122 13.73 0.67 6.45
CA LEU A 122 13.65 -0.70 6.99
C LEU A 122 13.19 -0.74 8.46
N MET A 123 12.98 0.42 9.10
CA MET A 123 12.53 0.53 10.50
C MET A 123 11.26 -0.26 10.81
N SER A 124 10.37 -0.41 9.82
CA SER A 124 9.06 -1.06 9.97
C SER A 124 9.03 -2.50 9.45
N TRP A 125 10.18 -3.12 9.21
CA TRP A 125 10.25 -4.50 8.69
C TRP A 125 9.60 -5.51 9.64
N ALA A 126 9.94 -5.43 10.93
CA ALA A 126 9.35 -6.29 11.95
C ALA A 126 7.85 -5.95 12.13
N GLY A 127 6.99 -6.93 11.87
CA GLY A 127 5.53 -6.73 11.82
C GLY A 127 5.00 -6.17 10.50
N SER A 128 5.83 -6.11 9.45
CA SER A 128 5.32 -5.87 8.10
C SER A 128 4.62 -7.11 7.55
N ALA A 129 3.65 -6.93 6.65
CA ALA A 129 2.95 -8.06 6.05
C ALA A 129 3.90 -9.06 5.37
N HIS A 130 4.94 -8.56 4.67
CA HIS A 130 5.97 -9.43 4.11
C HIS A 130 6.70 -10.25 5.18
N GLN A 131 7.08 -9.65 6.31
CA GLN A 131 7.74 -10.40 7.38
C GLN A 131 6.79 -11.40 8.05
N GLU A 132 5.52 -11.04 8.26
CA GLU A 132 4.49 -11.90 8.86
C GLU A 132 4.11 -13.08 7.97
N ASP A 133 4.22 -12.92 6.65
CA ASP A 133 3.99 -13.96 5.64
C ASP A 133 5.27 -14.71 5.23
N ASP A 134 6.30 -14.72 6.10
CA ASP A 134 7.58 -15.41 5.92
C ASP A 134 8.34 -15.07 4.62
N VAL A 135 8.19 -13.83 4.13
CA VAL A 135 8.96 -13.33 2.99
C VAL A 135 10.36 -12.92 3.44
N SER A 136 11.38 -13.55 2.86
CA SER A 136 12.79 -13.24 3.10
C SER A 136 13.28 -12.08 2.22
N CYS A 137 14.23 -11.30 2.74
CA CYS A 137 14.94 -10.26 1.98
C CYS A 137 15.50 -10.81 0.65
N LEU A 138 15.95 -12.07 0.64
CA LEU A 138 16.57 -12.71 -0.52
C LEU A 138 15.59 -13.13 -1.62
N GLN A 139 14.27 -13.06 -1.38
CA GLN A 139 13.29 -13.27 -2.45
C GLN A 139 13.20 -12.06 -3.37
N CYS A 140 13.49 -10.85 -2.85
CA CYS A 140 13.54 -9.62 -3.63
C CYS A 140 14.97 -9.20 -3.98
N HIS A 141 15.93 -9.43 -3.08
CA HIS A 141 17.33 -9.04 -3.24
C HIS A 141 18.23 -10.23 -3.57
N SER A 142 19.24 -10.01 -4.41
CA SER A 142 20.31 -10.96 -4.70
C SER A 142 21.64 -10.25 -4.47
N ILE A 143 22.45 -10.81 -3.57
CA ILE A 143 23.70 -10.21 -3.11
C ILE A 143 24.84 -10.69 -4.01
N HIS A 144 24.99 -12.01 -4.15
CA HIS A 144 26.01 -12.59 -5.00
C HIS A 144 25.75 -12.29 -6.48
N TYR A 145 26.81 -11.95 -7.21
CA TYR A 145 26.82 -11.70 -8.65
C TYR A 145 25.93 -10.57 -9.14
N ASN A 146 25.40 -9.74 -8.23
CA ASN A 146 24.51 -8.63 -8.57
C ASN A 146 25.25 -7.29 -8.49
N LYS A 147 25.14 -6.50 -9.57
CA LYS A 147 25.77 -5.18 -9.70
C LYS A 147 24.75 -4.03 -9.61
N GLU A 148 23.47 -4.36 -9.46
CA GLU A 148 22.41 -3.37 -9.30
C GLU A 148 22.54 -2.63 -7.97
N LYS A 149 22.25 -1.32 -7.98
CA LYS A 149 22.48 -0.47 -6.81
C LYS A 149 21.66 -0.87 -5.59
N THR A 150 20.43 -1.32 -5.82
CA THR A 150 19.50 -1.79 -4.78
C THR A 150 19.51 -3.31 -4.65
N LEU A 151 20.36 -4.01 -5.41
CA LEU A 151 20.50 -5.47 -5.40
C LEU A 151 19.21 -6.23 -5.67
N LEU A 152 18.22 -5.61 -6.33
CA LEU A 152 17.00 -6.33 -6.70
C LEU A 152 17.32 -7.47 -7.67
N ARG A 153 16.66 -8.61 -7.50
CA ARG A 153 16.73 -9.76 -8.41
C ARG A 153 16.21 -9.41 -9.80
N ASN A 154 15.24 -8.50 -9.86
CA ASN A 154 14.70 -7.94 -11.07
C ASN A 154 14.39 -6.46 -10.83
N THR A 155 14.91 -5.58 -11.70
CA THR A 155 14.68 -4.13 -11.60
C THR A 155 13.31 -3.72 -12.12
N ASP A 156 12.65 -4.57 -12.90
CA ASP A 156 11.24 -4.41 -13.26
C ASP A 156 10.34 -4.80 -12.07
N GLN A 157 9.86 -3.79 -11.35
CA GLN A 157 8.99 -3.98 -10.19
C GLN A 157 7.65 -4.63 -10.55
N PHE A 158 7.15 -4.42 -11.77
CA PHE A 158 5.89 -5.02 -12.22
C PHE A 158 6.04 -6.53 -12.33
N GLU A 159 7.20 -7.00 -12.80
CA GLU A 159 7.51 -8.42 -12.85
C GLU A 159 7.96 -8.97 -11.50
N LEU A 160 8.76 -8.25 -10.72
CA LEU A 160 9.24 -8.69 -9.40
C LEU A 160 8.09 -8.90 -8.41
N CYS A 161 7.33 -7.84 -8.12
CA CYS A 161 6.21 -7.88 -7.19
C CYS A 161 5.08 -8.78 -7.73
N GLY A 162 4.90 -8.74 -9.05
CA GLY A 162 3.93 -9.54 -9.77
C GLY A 162 4.25 -11.03 -9.83
N GLN A 163 5.30 -11.54 -9.20
CA GLN A 163 5.47 -12.99 -8.99
C GLN A 163 4.45 -13.53 -7.98
N CYS A 164 4.16 -12.74 -6.94
CA CYS A 164 3.21 -13.10 -5.89
C CYS A 164 1.89 -12.32 -6.02
N HIS A 165 1.94 -11.02 -6.31
CA HIS A 165 0.77 -10.15 -6.45
C HIS A 165 0.14 -10.23 -7.86
N GLN A 166 -0.28 -11.45 -8.24
CA GLN A 166 -0.82 -11.74 -9.58
C GLN A 166 -2.13 -11.00 -9.88
N ASP A 167 -2.96 -10.78 -8.86
CA ASP A 167 -4.20 -10.03 -8.96
C ASP A 167 -3.92 -8.57 -9.33
N ILE A 168 -2.98 -7.92 -8.65
CA ILE A 168 -2.55 -6.55 -8.95
C ILE A 168 -1.85 -6.49 -10.31
N LYS A 169 -1.00 -7.47 -10.61
CA LYS A 169 -0.35 -7.58 -11.93
C LYS A 169 -1.40 -7.63 -13.04
N SER A 170 -2.48 -8.39 -12.86
CA SER A 170 -3.57 -8.47 -13.85
C SER A 170 -4.27 -7.12 -14.05
N LYS A 171 -4.49 -6.33 -12.98
CA LYS A 171 -5.05 -4.97 -13.08
C LYS A 171 -4.13 -4.03 -13.85
N GLY A 172 -2.83 -4.21 -13.75
CA GLY A 172 -1.83 -3.52 -14.57
C GLY A 172 -1.89 -3.82 -16.08
N TYR A 173 -2.79 -4.69 -16.54
CA TYR A 173 -3.11 -4.87 -17.96
C TYR A 173 -4.44 -4.23 -18.38
N LEU A 174 -5.26 -3.75 -17.45
CA LEU A 174 -6.55 -3.13 -17.73
C LEU A 174 -6.39 -1.76 -18.38
N MET A 175 -7.42 -1.34 -19.13
CA MET A 175 -7.36 -0.18 -20.01
C MET A 175 -7.04 1.13 -19.29
N SER A 176 -7.62 1.35 -18.12
CA SER A 176 -7.28 2.49 -17.26
C SER A 176 -6.45 2.00 -16.09
N ARG A 177 -5.21 2.46 -15.99
CA ARG A 177 -4.27 2.08 -14.94
C ARG A 177 -3.23 3.19 -14.75
N HIS A 178 -2.58 3.19 -13.60
CA HIS A 178 -1.33 3.90 -13.42
C HIS A 178 -0.22 3.25 -14.28
N PRO A 179 0.71 4.03 -14.88
CA PRO A 179 1.69 3.52 -15.85
C PRO A 179 2.88 2.76 -15.23
N VAL A 180 2.58 1.82 -14.32
CA VAL A 180 3.59 0.97 -13.63
C VAL A 180 4.20 -0.02 -14.62
N ARG A 181 3.35 -0.69 -15.42
CA ARG A 181 3.79 -1.68 -16.42
C ARG A 181 4.66 -1.05 -17.51
N GLU A 182 4.43 0.22 -17.82
CA GLU A 182 5.21 1.01 -18.76
C GLU A 182 6.55 1.50 -18.18
N GLY A 183 6.82 1.23 -16.90
CA GLY A 183 8.05 1.63 -16.21
C GLY A 183 8.16 3.14 -15.94
N LYS A 184 7.06 3.89 -16.05
CA LYS A 184 7.05 5.34 -15.77
C LYS A 184 6.88 5.65 -14.29
N MET A 185 6.47 4.66 -13.51
CA MET A 185 6.35 4.66 -12.07
C MET A 185 6.57 3.23 -11.56
N GLY A 186 6.91 3.11 -10.29
CA GLY A 186 7.06 1.83 -9.61
C GLY A 186 5.98 1.59 -8.58
N CYS A 187 5.80 0.32 -8.20
CA CYS A 187 5.02 -0.05 -7.02
C CYS A 187 5.52 0.71 -5.77
N THR A 188 6.84 0.93 -5.68
CA THR A 188 7.50 1.61 -4.56
C THR A 188 7.26 3.12 -4.47
N ASP A 189 6.60 3.72 -5.47
CA ASP A 189 6.16 5.11 -5.40
C ASP A 189 4.97 5.26 -4.43
N CYS A 190 4.14 4.22 -4.34
CA CYS A 190 2.99 4.14 -3.45
C CYS A 190 3.23 3.26 -2.22
N HIS A 191 3.93 2.13 -2.37
CA HIS A 191 4.13 1.14 -1.32
C HIS A 191 5.55 1.16 -0.76
N SER A 192 5.70 0.80 0.50
CA SER A 192 6.99 0.46 1.11
C SER A 192 7.04 -1.05 1.30
N PRO A 193 7.81 -1.82 0.49
CA PRO A 193 7.88 -3.28 0.61
C PRO A 193 8.50 -3.74 1.93
N HIS A 194 9.06 -2.83 2.71
CA HIS A 194 9.65 -3.11 4.01
C HIS A 194 8.74 -2.73 5.18
N GLY A 195 7.49 -2.37 4.92
CA GLY A 195 6.53 -1.94 5.93
C GLY A 195 6.46 -0.43 6.09
N THR A 196 5.44 0.00 6.82
CA THR A 196 5.19 1.40 7.18
C THR A 196 4.68 1.45 8.61
N ASP A 197 4.86 2.58 9.28
CA ASP A 197 4.45 2.84 10.66
C ASP A 197 3.07 3.52 10.79
N ASN A 198 2.43 3.82 9.67
CA ASN A 198 1.07 4.36 9.64
C ASN A 198 0.00 3.28 9.84
N LEU A 199 -1.23 3.72 10.11
CA LEU A 199 -2.40 2.86 10.32
C LEU A 199 -3.11 2.47 9.02
N VAL A 200 -2.62 2.92 7.87
CA VAL A 200 -3.26 2.68 6.57
C VAL A 200 -2.82 1.32 6.05
N SER A 201 -3.79 0.45 5.78
CA SER A 201 -3.52 -0.89 5.27
C SER A 201 -2.82 -0.87 3.91
N GLY A 202 -2.04 -1.92 3.65
CA GLY A 202 -1.36 -2.09 2.36
C GLY A 202 0.05 -1.50 2.30
N MET A 203 0.67 -1.18 3.43
CA MET A 203 2.07 -0.70 3.49
C MET A 203 2.29 0.55 2.62
N LEU A 204 1.37 1.50 2.67
CA LEU A 204 1.37 2.70 1.83
C LEU A 204 2.32 3.76 2.39
N LYS A 205 3.09 4.41 1.52
CA LYS A 205 4.04 5.49 1.85
C LYS A 205 3.33 6.82 2.15
N THR A 206 2.48 6.80 3.16
CA THR A 206 1.77 7.95 3.70
C THR A 206 2.02 8.08 5.19
N ASP A 207 1.80 9.27 5.74
CA ASP A 207 2.04 9.53 7.15
C ASP A 207 0.74 9.34 7.94
N GLU A 208 -0.35 9.95 7.48
CA GLU A 208 -1.63 9.95 8.21
C GLU A 208 -2.79 9.40 7.38
N ARG A 209 -3.08 9.99 6.20
CA ARG A 209 -4.27 9.63 5.42
C ARG A 209 -3.89 8.99 4.08
N LEU A 210 -4.76 8.14 3.56
CA LEU A 210 -4.61 7.58 2.22
C LEU A 210 -4.52 8.69 1.16
N ASN A 211 -5.39 9.71 1.25
CA ASN A 211 -5.45 10.81 0.29
C ASN A 211 -4.12 11.57 0.17
N ASP A 212 -3.35 11.69 1.26
CA ASP A 212 -2.08 12.42 1.24
C ASP A 212 -1.07 11.76 0.28
N LEU A 213 -1.14 10.44 0.10
CA LEU A 213 -0.34 9.74 -0.91
C LEU A 213 -0.74 10.14 -2.32
N CYS A 214 -2.04 10.13 -2.63
CA CYS A 214 -2.55 10.51 -3.94
C CYS A 214 -2.19 11.97 -4.28
N LEU A 215 -2.28 12.86 -3.30
CA LEU A 215 -2.04 14.29 -3.45
C LEU A 215 -0.56 14.64 -3.64
N LYS A 216 0.39 13.74 -3.38
CA LYS A 216 1.81 13.94 -3.74
C LYS A 216 2.00 14.19 -5.24
N CYS A 217 1.15 13.60 -6.08
CA CYS A 217 1.15 13.82 -7.53
C CYS A 217 -0.10 14.56 -8.02
N HIS A 218 -1.26 14.30 -7.41
CA HIS A 218 -2.54 14.89 -7.82
C HIS A 218 -2.90 16.17 -7.04
N THR A 219 -1.92 17.07 -6.89
CA THR A 219 -2.03 18.31 -6.09
C THR A 219 -3.19 19.22 -6.48
N ARG A 220 -3.66 19.14 -7.73
CA ARG A 220 -4.82 19.92 -8.20
C ARG A 220 -6.12 19.61 -7.46
N TYR A 221 -6.21 18.46 -6.80
CA TYR A 221 -7.38 18.04 -6.02
C TYR A 221 -7.18 18.24 -4.52
N GLN A 222 -6.08 18.88 -4.13
CA GLN A 222 -5.82 19.21 -2.74
C GLN A 222 -6.70 20.40 -2.34
N GLY A 223 -7.70 20.13 -1.51
CA GLY A 223 -8.53 21.16 -0.88
C GLY A 223 -7.75 22.01 0.15
N PRO A 224 -8.45 22.86 0.91
CA PRO A 224 -9.91 22.91 1.00
C PRO A 224 -10.54 23.67 -0.16
N PHE A 225 -11.56 23.09 -0.78
CA PHE A 225 -12.40 23.81 -1.74
C PHE A 225 -13.54 24.52 -1.01
N VAL A 226 -14.12 25.58 -1.59
CA VAL A 226 -15.33 26.22 -1.02
C VAL A 226 -16.52 25.25 -1.02
N PHE A 227 -16.64 24.44 -2.08
CA PHE A 227 -17.65 23.39 -2.22
C PHE A 227 -16.95 22.06 -2.45
N GLU A 228 -16.78 21.29 -1.39
CA GLU A 228 -16.12 19.99 -1.44
C GLU A 228 -17.10 18.88 -1.78
N HIS A 229 -16.59 17.82 -2.42
CA HIS A 229 -17.34 16.58 -2.61
C HIS A 229 -16.96 15.62 -1.48
N GLU A 230 -17.89 15.32 -0.57
CA GLU A 230 -17.59 14.63 0.71
C GLU A 230 -16.75 13.34 0.52
N PRO A 231 -17.14 12.38 -0.34
CA PRO A 231 -16.31 11.21 -0.66
C PRO A 231 -14.85 11.49 -1.04
N VAL A 232 -14.57 12.63 -1.69
CA VAL A 232 -13.21 12.97 -2.16
C VAL A 232 -12.33 13.45 -1.00
N ILE A 233 -12.91 14.08 0.02
CA ILE A 233 -12.17 14.50 1.22
C ILE A 233 -11.82 13.28 2.08
N GLU A 234 -12.75 12.32 2.16
CA GLU A 234 -12.62 11.13 3.00
C GLU A 234 -11.63 10.12 2.42
N ASP A 235 -11.90 9.60 1.22
CA ASP A 235 -11.10 8.53 0.62
C ASP A 235 -11.24 8.51 -0.92
N CYS A 236 -10.13 8.76 -1.62
CA CYS A 236 -10.06 8.70 -3.08
C CYS A 236 -10.49 7.33 -3.63
N THR A 237 -10.34 6.25 -2.86
CA THR A 237 -10.62 4.87 -3.29
C THR A 237 -12.11 4.51 -3.29
N PHE A 238 -12.98 5.36 -2.74
CA PHE A 238 -14.43 5.18 -2.89
C PHE A 238 -14.86 5.22 -4.36
N CYS A 239 -14.15 5.99 -5.18
CA CYS A 239 -14.40 6.09 -6.61
C CYS A 239 -13.29 5.46 -7.45
N HIS A 240 -12.04 5.41 -6.97
CA HIS A 240 -10.89 4.98 -7.76
C HIS A 240 -10.25 3.66 -7.27
N ASP A 241 -9.92 2.76 -8.19
CA ASP A 241 -8.99 1.67 -7.93
C ASP A 241 -7.64 2.01 -8.59
N ALA A 242 -6.67 2.38 -7.75
CA ALA A 242 -5.37 2.87 -8.21
C ALA A 242 -4.58 1.86 -9.06
N HIS A 243 -4.87 0.57 -8.96
CA HIS A 243 -4.11 -0.47 -9.68
C HIS A 243 -4.60 -0.68 -11.12
N GLY A 244 -5.88 -0.42 -11.36
CA GLY A 244 -6.44 -0.45 -12.71
C GLY A 244 -7.89 -0.93 -12.76
N THR A 245 -8.64 -0.38 -13.69
CA THR A 245 -10.04 -0.74 -13.96
C THR A 245 -10.33 -0.76 -15.47
N VAL A 246 -11.46 -1.38 -15.83
CA VAL A 246 -11.98 -1.33 -17.21
C VAL A 246 -12.63 0.02 -17.53
N ALA A 247 -13.08 0.76 -16.51
CA ALA A 247 -13.65 2.08 -16.65
C ALA A 247 -12.54 3.12 -16.82
N ASN A 248 -12.80 4.18 -17.59
CA ASN A 248 -11.84 5.28 -17.70
C ASN A 248 -11.61 5.97 -16.35
N ASN A 249 -10.44 6.61 -16.20
CA ASN A 249 -10.05 7.34 -15.00
C ASN A 249 -10.01 6.48 -13.73
N LEU A 250 -9.69 5.20 -13.85
CA LEU A 250 -9.52 4.26 -12.74
C LEU A 250 -10.79 4.08 -11.91
N LEU A 251 -11.97 4.35 -12.48
CA LEU A 251 -13.21 4.32 -11.71
C LEU A 251 -13.59 2.88 -11.35
N VAL A 252 -14.02 2.65 -10.11
CA VAL A 252 -14.51 1.35 -9.62
C VAL A 252 -15.82 0.93 -10.32
N GLN A 253 -16.58 1.91 -10.84
CA GLN A 253 -17.78 1.72 -11.64
C GLN A 253 -17.87 2.81 -12.72
N ASN A 254 -18.51 2.47 -13.84
CA ASN A 254 -18.82 3.46 -14.87
C ASN A 254 -19.97 4.38 -14.45
N GLU A 255 -19.95 5.61 -14.95
CA GLU A 255 -21.14 6.47 -14.90
C GLU A 255 -22.29 5.87 -15.73
N PRO A 256 -23.55 6.11 -15.34
CA PRO A 256 -23.98 6.91 -14.18
C PRO A 256 -24.01 6.13 -12.86
N PHE A 257 -23.82 4.81 -12.89
CA PHE A 257 -24.03 3.94 -11.73
C PHE A 257 -23.13 4.29 -10.54
N LEU A 258 -21.90 4.75 -10.77
CA LEU A 258 -21.03 5.24 -9.70
C LEU A 258 -21.71 6.33 -8.85
N CYS A 259 -22.31 7.33 -9.51
CA CYS A 259 -22.99 8.44 -8.83
C CYS A 259 -24.27 7.96 -8.14
N LEU A 260 -24.99 7.02 -8.77
CA LEU A 260 -26.27 6.52 -8.28
C LEU A 260 -26.16 5.62 -7.04
N GLN A 261 -24.95 5.24 -6.63
CA GLN A 261 -24.72 4.57 -5.36
C GLN A 261 -24.97 5.48 -4.15
N CYS A 262 -24.80 6.79 -4.32
CA CYS A 262 -25.00 7.79 -3.26
C CYS A 262 -26.11 8.79 -3.60
N HIS A 263 -26.35 9.07 -4.89
CA HIS A 263 -27.34 10.04 -5.34
C HIS A 263 -28.60 9.36 -5.87
N GLU A 264 -29.72 9.51 -5.16
CA GLU A 264 -31.02 8.95 -5.57
C GLU A 264 -31.49 9.59 -6.90
N ALA A 265 -31.84 8.73 -7.87
CA ALA A 265 -32.07 9.05 -9.28
C ALA A 265 -33.38 9.81 -9.58
N HIS A 266 -33.76 10.79 -8.77
CA HIS A 266 -35.11 11.38 -8.82
C HIS A 266 -35.23 12.72 -9.58
N PHE A 267 -34.13 13.40 -9.93
CA PHE A 267 -34.20 14.71 -10.60
C PHE A 267 -33.91 14.67 -12.12
N HIS A 268 -33.27 13.62 -12.63
CA HIS A 268 -33.04 13.43 -14.07
C HIS A 268 -34.19 12.69 -14.77
N SER A 269 -34.91 11.83 -14.05
CA SER A 269 -36.11 11.12 -14.52
C SER A 269 -37.35 12.03 -14.57
N THR A 270 -37.44 13.04 -13.70
CA THR A 270 -38.60 13.93 -13.58
C THR A 270 -38.55 15.19 -14.46
N ARG A 271 -37.41 15.50 -15.11
CA ARG A 271 -37.27 16.70 -15.97
C ARG A 271 -37.79 16.46 -17.39
N TYR A 272 -39.06 16.78 -17.61
CA TYR A 272 -39.63 17.02 -18.94
C TYR A 272 -39.73 18.54 -19.18
N SER A 273 -39.13 19.02 -20.28
CA SER A 273 -39.36 20.37 -20.85
C SER A 273 -39.22 21.60 -19.94
N GLY A 274 -38.24 21.64 -19.02
CA GLY A 274 -37.88 22.87 -18.30
C GLY A 274 -38.90 23.34 -17.24
N GLN A 275 -39.93 22.54 -16.93
CA GLN A 275 -40.80 22.79 -15.78
C GLN A 275 -40.38 21.88 -14.61
N PRO A 276 -40.11 22.43 -13.41
CA PRO A 276 -39.86 21.62 -12.23
C PRO A 276 -41.20 21.01 -11.81
N ARG A 277 -41.53 19.83 -12.35
CA ARG A 277 -42.59 19.01 -11.77
C ARG A 277 -42.06 18.52 -10.43
N GLY A 278 -42.60 19.09 -9.34
CA GLY A 278 -42.32 18.59 -8.01
C GLY A 278 -42.65 17.10 -7.94
N SER A 279 -41.83 16.33 -7.24
CA SER A 279 -42.09 14.91 -6.98
C SER A 279 -43.28 14.79 -6.02
N TYR A 280 -44.50 14.91 -6.55
CA TYR A 280 -45.71 14.67 -5.77
C TYR A 280 -46.07 13.18 -5.79
N PRO A 281 -46.58 12.62 -4.69
CA PRO A 281 -47.13 11.27 -4.69
C PRO A 281 -48.17 11.08 -5.80
N PRO A 282 -48.37 9.85 -6.31
CA PRO A 282 -49.45 9.56 -7.24
C PRO A 282 -50.80 9.99 -6.65
N GLY A 283 -51.59 10.74 -7.42
CA GLY A 283 -52.93 11.20 -7.02
C GLY A 283 -53.00 12.61 -6.42
N VAL A 284 -51.88 13.31 -6.23
CA VAL A 284 -51.91 14.73 -5.84
C VAL A 284 -52.04 15.62 -7.09
N ILE A 285 -52.74 16.76 -6.96
CA ILE A 285 -52.83 17.75 -8.04
C ILE A 285 -51.55 18.61 -8.01
N ASP A 286 -50.80 18.62 -9.10
CA ASP A 286 -49.63 19.49 -9.25
C ASP A 286 -50.10 20.97 -9.25
N PRO A 287 -49.69 21.78 -8.25
CA PRO A 287 -50.14 23.17 -8.12
C PRO A 287 -49.68 24.07 -9.26
N ASN A 288 -48.68 23.66 -10.05
CA ASN A 288 -48.18 24.44 -11.19
C ASN A 288 -48.93 24.13 -12.50
N THR A 289 -49.52 22.94 -12.63
CA THR A 289 -50.17 22.50 -13.87
C THR A 289 -51.67 22.22 -13.72
N GLY A 290 -52.18 22.11 -12.48
CA GLY A 290 -53.57 21.75 -12.19
C GLY A 290 -53.94 20.33 -12.58
N GLN A 291 -52.97 19.50 -12.96
CA GLN A 291 -53.17 18.11 -13.38
C GLN A 291 -52.94 17.15 -12.20
N THR A 292 -53.76 16.11 -12.10
CA THR A 292 -53.51 15.00 -11.17
C THR A 292 -52.27 14.26 -11.61
N VAL A 293 -51.27 14.17 -10.73
CA VAL A 293 -50.04 13.41 -10.97
C VAL A 293 -50.41 11.93 -11.07
N GLY A 294 -50.48 11.42 -12.29
CA GLY A 294 -50.67 9.99 -12.53
C GLY A 294 -49.45 9.21 -12.03
N GLY A 295 -49.63 7.96 -11.59
CA GLY A 295 -48.50 7.10 -11.18
C GLY A 295 -47.47 6.85 -12.29
N ASP A 296 -47.88 7.06 -13.54
CA ASP A 296 -47.09 7.05 -14.78
C ASP A 296 -46.30 8.38 -14.97
N GLN A 297 -46.82 9.50 -14.50
CA GLN A 297 -46.36 10.84 -14.89
C GLN A 297 -45.14 11.37 -14.10
N LEU A 298 -44.68 10.63 -13.08
CA LEU A 298 -43.41 10.91 -12.40
C LEU A 298 -42.20 10.63 -13.31
N ALA A 299 -42.43 9.93 -14.42
CA ALA A 299 -41.41 9.41 -15.29
C ALA A 299 -41.99 9.44 -16.72
N GLY A 300 -41.78 10.53 -17.48
CA GLY A 300 -42.15 10.54 -18.91
C GLY A 300 -41.57 9.32 -19.65
N GLU A 301 -42.07 8.97 -20.84
CA GLU A 301 -41.74 7.73 -21.57
C GLU A 301 -40.22 7.40 -21.63
N HIS A 302 -39.37 8.42 -21.64
CA HIS A 302 -37.90 8.29 -21.70
C HIS A 302 -37.14 8.72 -20.43
N SER A 303 -37.83 8.95 -19.32
CA SER A 303 -37.28 9.40 -18.03
C SER A 303 -36.19 8.49 -17.47
N TRP A 304 -36.44 7.19 -17.41
CA TRP A 304 -35.48 6.19 -16.97
C TRP A 304 -34.34 6.04 -17.96
N GLN A 305 -34.63 6.11 -19.26
CA GLN A 305 -33.58 6.14 -20.29
C GLN A 305 -32.67 7.35 -20.11
N ARG A 306 -33.20 8.53 -19.78
CA ARG A 306 -32.39 9.71 -19.42
C ARG A 306 -31.60 9.50 -18.15
N GLY A 307 -32.19 8.95 -17.09
CA GLY A 307 -31.48 8.69 -15.83
C GLY A 307 -30.31 7.72 -15.98
N PHE A 308 -30.47 6.65 -16.77
CA PHE A 308 -29.44 5.60 -16.92
C PHE A 308 -28.48 5.80 -18.10
N LEU A 309 -28.82 6.64 -19.09
CA LEU A 309 -27.97 6.88 -20.26
C LEU A 309 -27.31 8.28 -20.26
N THR A 310 -27.58 9.12 -19.26
CA THR A 310 -26.89 10.40 -19.13
C THR A 310 -25.55 10.21 -18.45
N GLN A 311 -24.50 10.76 -19.04
CA GLN A 311 -23.22 10.93 -18.37
C GLN A 311 -23.30 12.13 -17.42
N CYS A 312 -23.29 11.89 -16.12
CA CYS A 312 -23.44 12.91 -15.08
C CYS A 312 -22.38 14.01 -15.22
N THR A 313 -21.14 13.63 -15.49
CA THR A 313 -20.01 14.56 -15.63
C THR A 313 -20.08 15.49 -16.83
N SER A 314 -20.99 15.26 -17.80
CA SER A 314 -21.23 16.24 -18.87
C SER A 314 -21.80 17.56 -18.35
N CYS A 315 -22.59 17.51 -17.27
CA CYS A 315 -23.19 18.68 -16.62
C CYS A 315 -22.59 18.97 -15.25
N HIS A 316 -22.08 17.96 -14.54
CA HIS A 316 -21.49 18.06 -13.22
C HIS A 316 -19.98 17.85 -13.31
N GLN A 317 -19.27 18.83 -13.87
CA GLN A 317 -17.85 18.66 -14.25
C GLN A 317 -16.90 18.69 -13.04
N ASN A 318 -17.27 19.41 -11.96
CA ASN A 318 -16.44 19.62 -10.78
C ASN A 318 -16.68 18.56 -9.69
N VAL A 319 -16.53 17.28 -10.03
CA VAL A 319 -16.79 16.15 -9.09
C VAL A 319 -15.77 16.03 -7.95
N HIS A 320 -14.62 16.72 -8.04
CA HIS A 320 -13.57 16.72 -7.01
C HIS A 320 -13.66 17.92 -6.05
N GLY A 321 -14.70 18.76 -6.21
CA GLY A 321 -14.85 20.02 -5.50
C GLY A 321 -14.61 21.25 -6.39
N SER A 322 -15.05 22.41 -5.92
CA SER A 322 -14.98 23.68 -6.66
C SER A 322 -14.89 24.89 -5.72
N ASP A 323 -14.10 25.89 -6.11
CA ASP A 323 -14.08 27.22 -5.47
C ASP A 323 -15.02 28.22 -6.13
N LEU A 324 -15.66 27.83 -7.24
CA LEU A 324 -16.58 28.71 -7.96
C LEU A 324 -17.88 28.84 -7.15
N PRO A 325 -18.33 30.07 -6.84
CA PRO A 325 -19.63 30.31 -6.23
C PRO A 325 -20.74 29.69 -7.07
N SER A 326 -21.31 28.58 -6.61
CA SER A 326 -22.44 27.96 -7.30
C SER A 326 -23.72 28.76 -7.00
N GLN A 327 -24.59 28.98 -7.99
CA GLN A 327 -25.91 29.59 -7.76
C GLN A 327 -26.87 28.66 -7.00
N SER A 328 -26.48 27.40 -6.79
CA SER A 328 -27.22 26.42 -5.99
C SER A 328 -26.72 26.44 -4.54
N VAL A 329 -27.67 26.60 -3.62
CA VAL A 329 -27.47 26.46 -2.18
C VAL A 329 -26.83 25.11 -1.89
N SER A 330 -25.87 25.06 -0.97
CA SER A 330 -25.24 23.83 -0.49
C SER A 330 -26.30 22.85 0.02
N GLY A 331 -26.69 21.89 -0.83
CA GLY A 331 -27.70 20.90 -0.47
C GLY A 331 -27.21 19.85 0.53
N GLN A 332 -26.20 20.14 1.36
CA GLN A 332 -25.64 19.18 2.34
C GLN A 332 -25.41 17.78 1.73
N GLY A 333 -24.83 17.73 0.52
CA GLY A 333 -24.60 16.46 -0.20
C GLY A 333 -25.78 15.92 -1.03
N MET A 334 -26.98 16.52 -0.95
CA MET A 334 -28.17 16.04 -1.67
C MET A 334 -28.42 16.69 -3.04
N THR A 335 -27.63 17.68 -3.44
CA THR A 335 -27.79 18.37 -4.73
C THR A 335 -26.47 18.42 -5.47
N LEU A 336 -26.44 17.90 -6.69
CA LEU A 336 -25.27 17.97 -7.56
C LEU A 336 -25.00 19.42 -7.97
N THR A 337 -23.80 19.93 -7.68
CA THR A 337 -23.31 21.24 -8.13
C THR A 337 -23.15 21.23 -9.65
N ARG A 338 -23.70 22.24 -10.32
CA ARG A 338 -23.59 22.42 -11.76
C ARG A 338 -22.33 23.18 -12.12
#